data_AF-A0A426R066-F1
#
_entry.id   AF-A0A426R066-F1
#
_cell.length_a   1.000
_cell.length_b   1.000
_cell.length_c   1.000
_cell.angle_alpha   90.00
_cell.angle_beta   90.00
_cell.angle_gamma   90.00
#
_symmetry.space_group_name_H-M   'P 1'
#
loop_
_entity.id
_entity.type
_entity.pdbx_description
1 polymer ?
#
loop_
_entity_poly.entity_id
_entity_poly.type
_entity_poly.pdbx_seq_one_letter_code
_entity_poly.pdbx_strand_id
1 'polypeptide(L)'
;MSGPIPNSESSAGVAIWRETWPQRLNLLWLAMSVFMAFWGVVAFVFALSGDAGSVAGSIGAAGGGAMILVCLWIGVQMAGFRWVRLSRRVTTCVRDEYGSGVRVGPGALGVNLITVMMLGCAVFFTCVLLVWHWGYESLLPESRVGVHHYVISAFFAVVTIGLVPLLSMLRSTLGLELYSEVVVRTTKRSLFARTAGDIVLSWASILDVADEVKLIHHKMGTTKTPLIRLMTHSSVPQEGRFRWDTDDYVELPVGAMAVEPNALLSVLREMHQSEARRRELLSLSPRTLFSPPPLRKRLWGPKG
;
A
#
# COMPACT_ATOMS: atom_id res chain seq x y z
N MET A 1 31.53 -27.66 22.98
CA MET A 1 31.45 -26.79 24.17
C MET A 1 30.66 -25.54 23.79
N SER A 2 29.34 -25.63 23.93
CA SER A 2 28.38 -24.57 23.62
C SER A 2 28.11 -23.79 24.91
N GLY A 3 28.62 -22.57 24.99
CA GLY A 3 28.32 -21.67 26.09
C GLY A 3 26.83 -21.32 26.14
N PRO A 4 26.28 -21.02 27.32
CA PRO A 4 24.88 -20.64 27.46
C PRO A 4 24.64 -19.29 26.78
N ILE A 5 23.61 -19.22 25.93
CA ILE A 5 23.10 -17.97 25.38
C ILE A 5 22.57 -17.15 26.56
N PRO A 6 23.01 -15.89 26.75
CA PRO A 6 22.55 -15.08 27.86
C PRO A 6 21.08 -14.70 27.69
N ASN A 7 20.27 -15.13 28.65
CA ASN A 7 18.93 -14.61 28.90
C ASN A 7 19.03 -13.16 29.42
N SER A 8 18.62 -12.20 28.60
CA SER A 8 18.20 -10.84 28.99
C SER A 8 17.50 -10.24 27.76
N GLU A 9 16.20 -9.98 27.70
CA GLU A 9 15.24 -9.55 28.70
C GLU A 9 13.89 -10.24 28.42
N SER A 10 13.14 -10.54 29.49
CA SER A 10 11.71 -10.78 29.39
C SER A 10 11.03 -9.52 28.86
N SER A 11 10.89 -9.40 27.54
CA SER A 11 10.10 -8.35 26.90
C SER A 11 8.62 -8.71 26.99
N ALA A 12 8.06 -8.60 28.20
CA ALA A 12 6.63 -8.66 28.42
C ALA A 12 5.95 -7.64 27.47
N GLY A 13 5.10 -8.14 26.58
CA GLY A 13 4.26 -7.32 25.71
C GLY A 13 4.81 -6.86 24.34
N VAL A 14 5.96 -7.34 23.83
CA VAL A 14 6.41 -6.96 22.47
C VAL A 14 6.71 -8.20 21.62
N ALA A 15 6.08 -8.28 20.43
CA ALA A 15 6.36 -9.32 19.45
C ALA A 15 7.81 -9.20 18.95
N ILE A 16 8.56 -10.32 18.94
CA ILE A 16 9.97 -10.31 18.54
C ILE A 16 10.05 -10.04 17.03
N TRP A 17 10.45 -8.83 16.66
CA TRP A 17 10.57 -8.45 15.27
C TRP A 17 11.77 -9.14 14.61
N ARG A 18 11.54 -9.76 13.44
CA ARG A 18 12.61 -10.31 12.59
C ARG A 18 12.50 -9.77 11.16
N GLU A 19 13.62 -9.26 10.64
CA GLU A 19 13.71 -8.79 9.26
C GLU A 19 13.70 -9.99 8.30
N THR A 20 12.55 -10.24 7.67
CA THR A 20 12.37 -11.33 6.70
C THR A 20 12.39 -10.78 5.28
N TRP A 21 11.70 -9.65 5.07
CA TRP A 21 11.71 -8.89 3.82
C TRP A 21 12.40 -7.54 4.04
N PRO A 22 13.67 -7.38 3.63
CA PRO A 22 14.45 -6.20 3.95
C PRO A 22 13.98 -4.97 3.16
N GLN A 23 13.84 -3.85 3.86
CA GLN A 23 13.43 -2.57 3.30
C GLN A 23 14.67 -1.68 3.08
N ARG A 24 15.47 -2.02 2.06
CA ARG A 24 16.72 -1.31 1.78
C ARG A 24 16.50 0.02 1.07
N LEU A 25 17.37 0.98 1.35
CA LEU A 25 17.40 2.26 0.65
C LEU A 25 17.76 2.04 -0.82
N ASN A 26 16.90 2.49 -1.74
CA ASN A 26 17.22 2.51 -3.16
C ASN A 26 17.56 3.94 -3.59
N LEU A 27 18.85 4.19 -3.79
CA LEU A 27 19.40 5.51 -4.13
C LEU A 27 18.89 6.03 -5.48
N LEU A 28 18.63 5.14 -6.45
CA LEU A 28 18.10 5.54 -7.76
C LEU A 28 16.72 6.17 -7.62
N TRP A 29 15.82 5.51 -6.88
CA TRP A 29 14.48 6.03 -6.62
C TRP A 29 14.51 7.31 -5.78
N LEU A 30 15.47 7.42 -4.84
CA LEU A 30 15.66 8.65 -4.07
C LEU A 30 16.08 9.82 -4.96
N ALA A 31 17.04 9.61 -5.87
CA ALA A 31 17.47 10.63 -6.82
C ALA A 31 16.33 11.06 -7.76
N MET A 32 15.56 10.10 -8.28
CA MET A 32 14.37 10.37 -9.08
C MET A 32 13.33 11.19 -8.30
N SER A 33 13.11 10.88 -7.02
CA SER A 33 12.24 11.68 -6.16
C SER A 33 12.73 13.11 -6.00
N VAL A 34 14.01 13.34 -5.73
CA VAL A 34 14.55 14.71 -5.61
C VAL A 34 14.36 15.49 -6.93
N PHE A 35 14.62 14.85 -8.07
CA PHE A 35 14.36 15.45 -9.38
C PHE A 35 12.88 15.80 -9.59
N MET A 36 11.95 14.90 -9.22
CA MET A 36 10.51 15.18 -9.28
C MET A 36 10.08 16.30 -8.33
N ALA A 37 10.69 16.41 -7.14
CA ALA A 37 10.41 17.51 -6.23
C ALA A 37 10.75 18.87 -6.85
N PHE A 38 11.90 18.98 -7.51
CA PHE A 38 12.31 20.19 -8.21
C PHE A 38 11.26 20.61 -9.26
N TRP A 39 10.85 19.69 -10.14
CA TRP A 39 9.84 20.00 -11.17
C TRP A 39 8.45 20.29 -10.58
N GLY A 40 8.09 19.64 -9.48
CA GLY A 40 6.84 19.93 -8.77
C GLY A 40 6.80 21.36 -8.26
N VAL A 41 7.89 21.83 -7.64
CA VAL A 41 8.03 23.21 -7.17
C VAL A 41 7.94 24.19 -8.34
N VAL A 42 8.65 23.95 -9.45
CA VAL A 42 8.59 24.79 -10.65
C VAL A 42 7.15 24.91 -11.17
N ALA A 43 6.41 23.80 -11.25
CA ALA A 43 5.02 23.80 -11.71
C ALA A 43 4.10 24.62 -10.80
N PHE A 44 4.27 24.54 -9.47
CA PHE A 44 3.49 25.35 -8.53
C PHE A 44 3.85 26.83 -8.56
N VAL A 45 5.14 27.17 -8.69
CA VAL A 45 5.57 28.56 -8.86
C VAL A 45 4.93 29.17 -10.10
N PHE A 46 4.95 28.44 -11.23
CA PHE A 46 4.30 28.87 -12.46
C PHE A 46 2.78 29.01 -12.34
N ALA A 47 2.13 28.11 -11.59
CA ALA A 47 0.69 28.21 -11.32
C ALA A 47 0.33 29.47 -10.51
N LEU A 48 1.19 29.86 -9.57
CA LEU A 48 0.98 30.96 -8.63
C LEU A 48 1.45 32.32 -9.14
N SER A 49 2.45 32.37 -10.03
CA SER A 49 2.98 33.63 -10.55
C SER A 49 2.00 34.36 -11.47
N GLY A 50 0.97 33.67 -11.96
CA GLY A 50 0.02 34.24 -12.93
C GLY A 50 0.57 34.30 -14.35
N ASP A 51 1.80 33.82 -14.56
CA ASP A 51 2.47 33.76 -15.87
C ASP A 51 1.79 32.78 -16.84
N ALA A 52 0.78 32.04 -16.38
CA ALA A 52 -0.01 31.12 -17.19
C ALA A 52 -1.01 31.82 -18.13
N GLY A 53 -1.06 33.16 -18.14
CA GLY A 53 -1.87 33.98 -19.05
C GLY A 53 -3.39 33.87 -18.88
N SER A 54 -3.88 32.91 -18.07
CA SER A 54 -5.29 32.65 -17.83
C SER A 54 -5.52 31.86 -16.53
N VAL A 55 -6.72 32.00 -15.95
CA VAL A 55 -7.13 31.21 -14.77
C VAL A 55 -7.13 29.71 -15.08
N ALA A 56 -7.57 29.32 -16.27
CA ALA A 56 -7.54 27.93 -16.71
C ALA A 56 -6.10 27.39 -16.83
N GLY A 57 -5.15 28.24 -17.27
CA GLY A 57 -3.72 27.96 -17.27
C GLY A 57 -3.19 27.65 -15.87
N SER A 58 -3.45 28.53 -14.90
CA SER A 58 -3.03 28.34 -13.50
C SER A 58 -3.61 27.06 -12.89
N ILE A 59 -4.88 26.75 -13.15
CA ILE A 59 -5.53 25.51 -12.68
C ILE A 59 -4.84 24.28 -13.32
N GLY A 60 -4.56 24.34 -14.62
CA GLY A 60 -3.85 23.28 -15.32
C GLY A 60 -2.47 23.03 -14.73
N ALA A 61 -1.67 24.09 -14.54
CA ALA A 61 -0.35 24.01 -13.94
C ALA A 61 -0.39 23.43 -12.51
N ALA A 62 -1.38 23.81 -11.70
CA ALA A 62 -1.60 23.23 -10.37
C ALA A 62 -1.95 21.73 -10.44
N GLY A 63 -2.77 21.31 -11.40
CA GLY A 63 -3.07 19.89 -11.66
C GLY A 63 -1.83 19.08 -12.04
N GLY A 64 -0.98 19.63 -12.91
CA GLY A 64 0.32 19.05 -13.28
C GLY A 64 1.29 18.98 -12.10
N GLY A 65 1.37 20.03 -11.28
CA GLY A 65 2.15 20.05 -10.04
C GLY A 65 1.68 18.99 -9.05
N ALA A 66 0.36 18.84 -8.85
CA ALA A 66 -0.22 17.81 -8.00
C ALA A 66 0.15 16.39 -8.49
N MET A 67 0.08 16.14 -9.80
CA MET A 67 0.53 14.88 -10.41
C MET A 67 2.01 14.60 -10.09
N ILE A 68 2.89 15.59 -10.27
CA ILE A 68 4.33 15.44 -10.00
C ILE A 68 4.60 15.17 -8.51
N LEU A 69 3.90 15.84 -7.59
CA LEU A 69 4.02 15.59 -6.16
C LEU A 69 3.60 14.17 -5.77
N VAL A 70 2.59 13.61 -6.44
CA VAL A 70 2.21 12.21 -6.24
C VAL A 70 3.29 11.27 -6.77
N CYS A 71 3.86 11.53 -7.95
CA CYS A 71 5.00 10.77 -8.48
C CYS A 71 6.21 10.81 -7.54
N LEU A 72 6.54 12.00 -7.01
CA LEU A 72 7.54 12.20 -5.97
C LEU A 72 7.26 11.28 -4.78
N TRP A 73 6.04 11.30 -4.26
CA TRP A 73 5.67 10.50 -3.10
C TRP A 73 5.76 8.99 -3.36
N ILE A 74 5.33 8.53 -4.55
CA ILE A 74 5.52 7.15 -4.98
C ILE A 74 7.02 6.80 -5.03
N GLY A 75 7.85 7.67 -5.60
CA GLY A 75 9.31 7.47 -5.63
C GLY A 75 9.91 7.38 -4.23
N VAL A 76 9.46 8.19 -3.27
CA VAL A 76 9.93 8.15 -1.87
C VAL A 76 9.57 6.81 -1.23
N GLN A 77 8.37 6.30 -1.50
CA GLN A 77 7.97 4.96 -1.05
C GLN A 77 8.85 3.88 -1.70
N MET A 78 9.11 3.96 -3.00
CA MET A 78 9.96 3.00 -3.73
C MET A 78 11.44 3.08 -3.32
N ALA A 79 11.91 4.24 -2.86
CA ALA A 79 13.23 4.43 -2.28
C ALA A 79 13.40 3.72 -0.93
N GLY A 80 12.32 3.20 -0.34
CA GLY A 80 12.36 2.50 0.94
C GLY A 80 11.86 3.34 2.10
N PHE A 81 11.23 4.51 1.89
CA PHE A 81 10.58 5.27 2.97
C PHE A 81 9.09 4.90 3.10
N ARG A 82 8.82 3.62 3.39
CA ARG A 82 7.47 3.05 3.58
C ARG A 82 7.17 2.77 5.04
N TRP A 83 5.88 2.77 5.39
CA TRP A 83 5.42 2.44 6.75
C TRP A 83 6.09 3.30 7.82
N VAL A 84 6.25 4.59 7.54
CA VAL A 84 6.81 5.59 8.46
C VAL A 84 5.81 5.94 9.56
N ARG A 85 4.54 6.05 9.17
CA ARG A 85 3.42 6.30 10.07
C ARG A 85 2.53 5.08 10.11
N LEU A 86 2.02 4.81 11.31
CA LEU A 86 1.04 3.77 11.52
C LEU A 86 -0.27 4.12 10.81
N SER A 87 -0.85 3.13 10.14
CA SER A 87 -2.10 3.32 9.44
C SER A 87 -3.26 3.47 10.42
N ARG A 88 -4.17 4.42 10.14
CA ARG A 88 -5.44 4.54 10.85
C ARG A 88 -6.39 3.36 10.60
N ARG A 89 -6.05 2.48 9.66
CA ARG A 89 -6.84 1.28 9.31
C ARG A 89 -6.51 0.06 10.17
N VAL A 90 -5.60 0.21 11.13
CA VAL A 90 -5.34 -0.78 12.16
C VAL A 90 -6.11 -0.34 13.41
N THR A 91 -7.20 -1.04 13.72
CA THR A 91 -8.16 -0.65 14.76
C THR A 91 -8.56 -1.84 15.61
N THR A 92 -9.06 -1.59 16.82
CA THR A 92 -9.78 -2.62 17.56
C THR A 92 -11.12 -2.91 16.86
N CYS A 93 -11.59 -4.14 16.96
CA CYS A 93 -12.89 -4.55 16.48
C CYS A 93 -13.52 -5.54 17.46
N VAL A 94 -14.84 -5.63 17.45
CA VAL A 94 -15.59 -6.61 18.24
C VAL A 94 -16.55 -7.31 17.29
N ARG A 95 -16.58 -8.65 17.32
CA ARG A 95 -17.60 -9.47 16.66
C ARG A 95 -18.36 -10.25 17.72
N ASP A 96 -19.66 -10.42 17.55
CA ASP A 96 -20.52 -11.11 18.53
C ASP A 96 -20.08 -12.56 18.76
N GLU A 97 -19.54 -13.21 17.73
CA GLU A 97 -19.09 -14.62 17.76
C GLU A 97 -17.73 -14.83 18.45
N TYR A 98 -16.80 -13.86 18.34
CA TYR A 98 -15.39 -14.04 18.73
C TYR A 98 -14.92 -13.03 19.78
N GLY A 99 -15.79 -12.09 20.18
CA GLY A 99 -15.46 -11.03 21.11
C GLY A 99 -14.53 -9.97 20.53
N SER A 100 -13.65 -9.45 21.40
CA SER A 100 -12.70 -8.38 21.06
C SER A 100 -11.51 -8.90 20.26
N GLY A 101 -11.09 -8.12 19.27
CA GLY A 101 -9.96 -8.44 18.40
C GLY A 101 -9.34 -7.19 17.77
N VAL A 102 -8.43 -7.43 16.83
CA VAL A 102 -7.74 -6.39 16.09
C VAL A 102 -7.96 -6.56 14.60
N ARG A 103 -8.42 -5.49 13.94
CA ARG A 103 -8.62 -5.41 12.50
C ARG A 103 -7.46 -4.68 11.84
N VAL A 104 -6.85 -5.35 10.88
CA VAL A 104 -5.92 -4.82 9.88
C VAL A 104 -6.70 -4.62 8.58
N GLY A 105 -7.02 -3.37 8.26
CA GLY A 105 -7.72 -3.04 7.02
C GLY A 105 -6.82 -3.13 5.77
N PRO A 106 -7.42 -3.02 4.57
CA PRO A 106 -6.68 -3.02 3.32
C PRO A 106 -5.76 -1.81 3.19
N GLY A 107 -4.60 -2.02 2.57
CA GLY A 107 -3.72 -0.96 2.08
C GLY A 107 -4.28 -0.36 0.79
N ALA A 108 -4.81 0.86 0.85
CA ALA A 108 -5.27 1.57 -0.36
C ALA A 108 -4.32 2.68 -0.80
N LEU A 109 -3.19 2.88 -0.14
CA LEU A 109 -2.29 4.01 -0.41
C LEU A 109 -1.85 4.01 -1.89
N GLY A 110 -1.43 2.86 -2.43
CA GLY A 110 -0.98 2.76 -3.84
C GLY A 110 -2.06 3.14 -4.84
N VAL A 111 -3.23 2.49 -4.79
CA VAL A 111 -4.34 2.78 -5.72
C VAL A 111 -4.83 4.21 -5.56
N ASN A 112 -4.99 4.71 -4.33
CA ASN A 112 -5.41 6.09 -4.09
C ASN A 112 -4.43 7.11 -4.67
N LEU A 113 -3.12 6.88 -4.55
CA LEU A 113 -2.11 7.74 -5.15
C LEU A 113 -2.24 7.74 -6.67
N ILE A 114 -2.34 6.58 -7.30
CA ILE A 114 -2.51 6.50 -8.76
C ILE A 114 -3.83 7.19 -9.19
N THR A 115 -4.92 7.05 -8.43
CA THR A 115 -6.17 7.76 -8.71
C THR A 115 -6.00 9.28 -8.64
N VAL A 116 -5.33 9.80 -7.60
CA VAL A 116 -5.07 11.25 -7.48
C VAL A 116 -4.16 11.74 -8.59
N MET A 117 -3.15 10.94 -8.97
CA MET A 117 -2.27 11.24 -10.11
C MET A 117 -3.07 11.34 -11.41
N MET A 118 -3.94 10.38 -11.71
CA MET A 118 -4.81 10.40 -12.89
C MET A 118 -5.77 11.58 -12.88
N LEU A 119 -6.28 11.98 -11.70
CA LEU A 119 -7.12 13.17 -11.58
C LEU A 119 -6.32 14.45 -11.87
N GLY A 120 -5.08 14.55 -11.39
CA GLY A 120 -4.17 15.63 -11.74
C GLY A 120 -3.89 15.71 -13.24
N CYS A 121 -3.66 14.56 -13.89
CA CYS A 121 -3.54 14.47 -15.35
C CYS A 121 -4.81 14.96 -16.06
N ALA A 122 -5.98 14.51 -15.61
CA ALA A 122 -7.26 14.88 -16.21
C ALA A 122 -7.49 16.39 -16.14
N VAL A 123 -7.23 17.01 -14.99
CA VAL A 123 -7.32 18.46 -14.81
C VAL A 123 -6.36 19.18 -15.74
N PHE A 124 -5.08 18.76 -15.78
CA PHE A 124 -4.08 19.36 -16.67
C PHE A 124 -4.51 19.34 -18.14
N PHE A 125 -4.86 18.16 -18.68
CA PHE A 125 -5.23 18.04 -20.09
C PHE A 125 -6.55 18.74 -20.42
N THR A 126 -7.53 18.76 -19.49
CA THR A 126 -8.78 19.50 -19.68
C THR A 126 -8.53 21.01 -19.74
N CYS A 127 -7.67 21.53 -18.85
CA CYS A 127 -7.28 22.94 -18.87
C CYS A 127 -6.55 23.32 -20.15
N VAL A 128 -5.65 22.47 -20.67
CA VAL A 128 -5.00 22.69 -21.97
C VAL A 128 -6.04 22.83 -23.10
N LEU A 129 -7.09 22.01 -23.10
CA LEU A 129 -8.17 22.10 -24.09
C LEU A 129 -8.98 23.39 -23.97
N LEU A 130 -9.29 23.81 -22.74
CA LEU A 130 -10.06 25.03 -22.48
C LEU A 130 -9.29 26.30 -22.85
N VAL A 131 -8.01 26.39 -22.45
CA VAL A 131 -7.11 27.50 -22.78
C VAL A 131 -7.01 27.66 -24.30
N TRP A 132 -6.87 26.54 -25.02
CA TRP A 132 -6.86 26.54 -26.48
C TRP A 132 -8.21 26.96 -27.08
N HIS A 133 -9.33 26.39 -26.62
CA HIS A 133 -10.66 26.70 -27.16
C HIS A 133 -11.02 28.19 -27.02
N TRP A 134 -10.56 28.83 -25.96
CA TRP A 134 -10.78 30.26 -25.70
C TRP A 134 -9.69 31.18 -26.25
N GLY A 135 -8.66 30.63 -26.93
CA GLY A 135 -7.63 31.43 -27.58
C GLY A 135 -6.68 32.18 -26.64
N TYR A 136 -6.53 31.71 -25.40
CA TYR A 136 -5.55 32.25 -24.46
C TYR A 136 -4.14 31.73 -24.78
N GLU A 137 -3.10 32.47 -24.38
CA GLU A 137 -1.70 31.99 -24.46
C GLU A 137 -1.60 30.60 -23.81
N SER A 138 -1.11 29.64 -24.59
CA SER A 138 -1.20 28.23 -24.25
C SER A 138 -0.23 27.89 -23.11
N LEU A 139 -0.63 26.92 -22.26
CA LEU A 139 0.27 26.22 -21.33
C LEU A 139 1.44 25.50 -22.04
N LEU A 140 1.41 25.43 -23.37
CA LEU A 140 2.42 24.83 -24.23
C LEU A 140 3.10 25.93 -25.07
N PRO A 141 4.40 25.78 -25.41
CA PRO A 141 5.10 26.74 -26.26
C PRO A 141 4.35 26.97 -27.59
N GLU A 142 4.31 28.21 -28.09
CA GLU A 142 3.61 28.60 -29.33
C GLU A 142 3.94 27.71 -30.54
N SER A 143 5.16 27.17 -30.60
CA SER A 143 5.60 26.24 -31.65
C SER A 143 4.94 24.85 -31.61
N ARG A 144 4.10 24.57 -30.61
CA ARG A 144 3.38 23.29 -30.41
C ARG A 144 1.86 23.43 -30.46
N VAL A 145 1.32 24.60 -30.79
CA VAL A 145 -0.13 24.84 -30.88
C VAL A 145 -0.65 24.35 -32.24
N GLY A 146 -0.71 23.03 -32.43
CA GLY A 146 -1.26 22.40 -33.64
C GLY A 146 -2.42 21.46 -33.34
N VAL A 147 -3.28 21.20 -34.33
CA VAL A 147 -4.45 20.30 -34.24
C VAL A 147 -4.08 18.93 -33.65
N HIS A 148 -2.88 18.42 -33.96
CA HIS A 148 -2.38 17.17 -33.39
C HIS A 148 -2.26 17.19 -31.86
N HIS A 149 -1.79 18.29 -31.27
CA HIS A 149 -1.65 18.40 -29.81
C HIS A 149 -3.00 18.49 -29.10
N TYR A 150 -3.98 19.12 -29.75
CA TYR A 150 -5.37 19.13 -29.31
C TYR A 150 -5.94 17.71 -29.27
N VAL A 151 -5.83 16.96 -30.38
CA VAL A 151 -6.36 15.58 -30.46
C VAL A 151 -5.71 14.70 -29.39
N ILE A 152 -4.40 14.84 -29.19
CA ILE A 152 -3.66 14.11 -28.15
C ILE A 152 -4.13 14.50 -26.75
N SER A 153 -4.29 15.79 -26.46
CA SER A 153 -4.75 16.28 -25.15
C SER A 153 -6.18 15.86 -24.85
N ALA A 154 -7.07 15.90 -25.84
CA ALA A 154 -8.45 15.44 -25.75
C ALA A 154 -8.51 13.94 -25.45
N PHE A 155 -7.72 13.15 -26.18
CA PHE A 155 -7.60 11.72 -25.92
C PHE A 155 -7.13 11.43 -24.49
N PHE A 156 -6.06 12.09 -24.03
CA PHE A 156 -5.55 11.88 -22.67
C PHE A 156 -6.54 12.35 -21.59
N ALA A 157 -7.27 13.45 -21.80
CA ALA A 157 -8.31 13.88 -20.88
C ALA A 157 -9.40 12.81 -20.73
N VAL A 158 -9.95 12.32 -21.84
CA VAL A 158 -10.99 11.28 -21.82
C VAL A 158 -10.48 9.99 -21.16
N VAL A 159 -9.28 9.53 -21.53
CA VAL A 159 -8.69 8.31 -20.98
C VAL A 159 -8.44 8.44 -19.48
N THR A 160 -7.84 9.54 -19.02
CA THR A 160 -7.53 9.73 -17.59
C THR A 160 -8.79 9.88 -16.75
N ILE A 161 -9.82 10.58 -17.24
CA ILE A 161 -11.14 10.65 -16.60
C ILE A 161 -11.77 9.26 -16.50
N GLY A 162 -11.74 8.45 -17.57
CA GLY A 162 -12.27 7.09 -17.58
C GLY A 162 -11.51 6.12 -16.68
N LEU A 163 -10.20 6.31 -16.51
CA LEU A 163 -9.36 5.47 -15.64
C LEU A 163 -9.62 5.72 -14.15
N VAL A 164 -10.02 6.92 -13.72
CA VAL A 164 -10.32 7.23 -12.32
C VAL A 164 -11.38 6.31 -11.68
N PRO A 165 -12.58 6.13 -12.26
CA PRO A 165 -13.57 5.20 -11.72
C PRO A 165 -13.11 3.75 -11.82
N LEU A 166 -12.43 3.36 -12.92
CA LEU A 166 -11.91 2.01 -13.09
C LEU A 166 -10.89 1.65 -11.99
N LEU A 167 -9.92 2.52 -11.72
CA LEU A 167 -8.94 2.33 -10.65
C LEU A 167 -9.61 2.30 -9.27
N SER A 168 -10.66 3.09 -9.07
CA SER A 168 -11.42 3.09 -7.83
C SER A 168 -12.12 1.74 -7.58
N MET A 169 -12.52 1.03 -8.63
CA MET A 169 -13.07 -0.34 -8.55
C MET A 169 -11.99 -1.39 -8.22
N LEU A 170 -10.72 -1.13 -8.55
CA LEU A 170 -9.58 -2.03 -8.30
C LEU A 170 -8.97 -1.89 -6.89
N ARG A 171 -9.57 -1.10 -6.00
CA ARG A 171 -9.07 -0.92 -4.64
C ARG A 171 -9.04 -2.26 -3.89
N SER A 172 -7.90 -2.56 -3.25
CA SER A 172 -7.77 -3.75 -2.40
C SER A 172 -8.88 -3.77 -1.35
N THR A 173 -9.57 -4.89 -1.28
CA THR A 173 -10.63 -5.16 -0.30
C THR A 173 -10.17 -6.14 0.79
N LEU A 174 -8.91 -6.57 0.73
CA LEU A 174 -8.36 -7.62 1.57
C LEU A 174 -7.83 -7.04 2.88
N GLY A 175 -8.35 -7.55 3.99
CA GLY A 175 -7.91 -7.26 5.34
C GLY A 175 -7.70 -8.53 6.15
N LEU A 176 -7.35 -8.35 7.40
CA LEU A 176 -7.16 -9.42 8.37
C LEU A 176 -7.75 -8.99 9.71
N GLU A 177 -8.46 -9.87 10.37
CA GLU A 177 -8.89 -9.68 11.75
C GLU A 177 -8.32 -10.79 12.60
N LEU A 178 -7.83 -10.42 13.78
CA LEU A 178 -7.18 -11.31 14.72
C LEU A 178 -7.99 -11.32 16.00
N TYR A 179 -8.48 -12.50 16.38
CA TYR A 179 -9.19 -12.76 17.62
C TYR A 179 -8.40 -13.74 18.48
N SER A 180 -8.86 -13.96 19.72
CA SER A 180 -8.20 -14.92 20.59
C SER A 180 -8.22 -16.31 19.97
N GLU A 181 -9.35 -16.78 19.43
CA GLU A 181 -9.50 -18.16 18.91
C GLU A 181 -9.34 -18.34 17.41
N VAL A 182 -9.53 -17.28 16.63
CA VAL A 182 -9.55 -17.36 15.18
C VAL A 182 -8.77 -16.22 14.51
N VAL A 183 -8.32 -16.48 13.30
CA VAL A 183 -7.85 -15.52 12.32
C VAL A 183 -8.89 -15.44 11.22
N VAL A 184 -9.36 -14.23 10.91
CA VAL A 184 -10.32 -14.01 9.83
C VAL A 184 -9.67 -13.19 8.73
N ARG A 185 -9.49 -13.79 7.56
CA ARG A 185 -9.13 -13.02 6.37
C ARG A 185 -10.40 -12.38 5.84
N THR A 186 -10.47 -11.05 5.93
CA THR A 186 -11.65 -10.31 5.52
C THR A 186 -11.54 -9.82 4.10
N THR A 187 -12.66 -9.83 3.40
CA THR A 187 -12.75 -9.39 2.01
C THR A 187 -14.00 -8.54 1.87
N LYS A 188 -13.81 -7.23 1.66
CA LYS A 188 -14.95 -6.37 1.36
C LYS A 188 -15.55 -6.80 0.01
N ARG A 189 -16.82 -7.19 0.02
CA ARG A 189 -17.59 -7.42 -1.22
C ARG A 189 -17.60 -6.13 -2.04
N SER A 190 -17.04 -6.19 -3.24
CA SER A 190 -17.23 -5.16 -4.25
C SER A 190 -18.60 -5.36 -4.90
N LEU A 191 -19.36 -4.29 -5.12
CA LEU A 191 -20.62 -4.34 -5.87
C LEU A 191 -20.43 -4.80 -7.33
N PHE A 192 -19.20 -4.65 -7.85
CA PHE A 192 -18.88 -4.87 -9.27
C PHE A 192 -18.06 -6.14 -9.53
N ALA A 193 -17.59 -6.83 -8.48
CA ALA A 193 -16.79 -8.04 -8.64
C ALA A 193 -17.20 -9.06 -7.59
N ARG A 194 -17.47 -10.30 -8.02
CA ARG A 194 -17.68 -11.46 -7.14
C ARG A 194 -16.39 -11.70 -6.37
N THR A 195 -16.29 -11.03 -5.24
CA THR A 195 -15.14 -11.13 -4.34
C THR A 195 -15.39 -12.32 -3.45
N ALA A 196 -14.32 -13.08 -3.17
CA ALA A 196 -14.37 -14.17 -2.21
C ALA A 196 -14.93 -13.64 -0.87
N GLY A 197 -15.73 -14.43 -0.14
CA GLY A 197 -16.14 -14.11 1.23
C GLY A 197 -15.01 -14.20 2.25
N ASP A 198 -15.33 -13.85 3.50
CA ASP A 198 -14.40 -13.97 4.62
C ASP A 198 -13.99 -15.44 4.82
N ILE A 199 -12.71 -15.69 5.12
CA ILE A 199 -12.23 -17.01 5.56
C ILE A 199 -11.91 -16.94 7.04
N VAL A 200 -12.51 -17.82 7.82
CA VAL A 200 -12.22 -18.02 9.23
C VAL A 200 -11.33 -19.25 9.38
N LEU A 201 -10.18 -19.08 10.04
CA LEU A 201 -9.28 -20.16 10.42
C LEU A 201 -9.13 -20.16 11.94
N SER A 202 -9.20 -21.34 12.56
CA SER A 202 -8.88 -21.47 13.97
C SER A 202 -7.37 -21.42 14.17
N TRP A 203 -6.90 -20.78 15.23
CA TRP A 203 -5.48 -20.87 15.60
C TRP A 203 -5.03 -22.31 15.85
N ALA A 204 -5.93 -23.16 16.36
CA ALA A 204 -5.63 -24.57 16.60
C ALA A 204 -5.46 -25.35 15.28
N SER A 205 -6.07 -24.88 14.18
CA SER A 205 -5.97 -25.54 12.88
C SER A 205 -4.72 -25.15 12.09
N ILE A 206 -4.11 -24.01 12.45
CA ILE A 206 -2.89 -23.50 11.80
C ILE A 206 -1.68 -24.32 12.29
N LEU A 207 -1.01 -24.97 11.35
CA LEU A 207 0.22 -25.73 11.59
C LEU A 207 1.44 -24.82 11.65
N ASP A 208 1.53 -23.87 10.72
CA ASP A 208 2.69 -22.98 10.60
C ASP A 208 2.30 -21.63 9.97
N VAL A 209 3.09 -20.61 10.31
CA VAL A 209 3.04 -19.26 9.75
C VAL A 209 4.33 -19.00 8.96
N ALA A 210 4.28 -19.38 7.69
CA ALA A 210 5.43 -19.32 6.80
C ALA A 210 5.52 -17.95 6.09
N ASP A 211 6.74 -17.46 5.94
CA ASP A 211 7.06 -16.33 5.09
C ASP A 211 7.37 -16.80 3.68
N GLU A 212 6.78 -16.12 2.69
CA GLU A 212 7.02 -16.42 1.29
C GLU A 212 7.21 -15.19 0.43
N VAL A 213 7.79 -15.41 -0.75
CA VAL A 213 8.00 -14.37 -1.76
C VAL A 213 7.47 -14.86 -3.09
N LYS A 214 6.45 -14.16 -3.60
CA LYS A 214 5.97 -14.38 -4.97
C LYS A 214 6.77 -13.55 -5.94
N LEU A 215 7.46 -14.23 -6.85
CA LEU A 215 8.21 -13.62 -7.93
C LEU A 215 7.30 -13.43 -9.15
N ILE A 216 6.90 -12.19 -9.41
CA ILE A 216 6.11 -11.85 -10.58
C ILE A 216 7.07 -11.40 -11.68
N HIS A 217 7.20 -12.20 -12.73
CA HIS A 217 8.08 -11.92 -13.85
C HIS A 217 7.34 -11.08 -14.88
N HIS A 218 7.92 -9.96 -15.27
CA HIS A 218 7.43 -9.08 -16.31
C HIS A 218 8.53 -8.85 -17.34
N LYS A 219 8.17 -8.39 -18.54
CA LYS A 219 9.14 -8.06 -19.60
C LYS A 219 10.21 -7.03 -19.16
N MET A 220 9.89 -6.19 -18.16
CA MET A 220 10.77 -5.14 -17.63
C MET A 220 11.45 -5.52 -16.30
N GLY A 221 11.32 -6.76 -15.83
CA GLY A 221 11.98 -7.26 -14.62
C GLY A 221 11.10 -8.13 -13.74
N THR A 222 11.67 -8.61 -12.63
CA THR A 222 10.98 -9.47 -11.66
C THR A 222 10.62 -8.68 -10.40
N THR A 223 9.33 -8.57 -10.12
CA THR A 223 8.80 -7.96 -8.90
C THR A 223 8.72 -9.01 -7.80
N LYS A 224 9.26 -8.71 -6.61
CA LYS A 224 9.16 -9.56 -5.43
C LYS A 224 8.01 -9.07 -4.54
N THR A 225 6.97 -9.88 -4.38
CA THR A 225 5.83 -9.54 -3.53
C THR A 225 5.87 -10.39 -2.26
N PRO A 226 5.99 -9.78 -1.07
CA PRO A 226 5.96 -10.53 0.19
C PRO A 226 4.56 -11.10 0.43
N LEU A 227 4.52 -12.34 0.93
CA LEU A 227 3.31 -13.09 1.24
C LEU A 227 3.49 -13.80 2.58
N ILE A 228 2.42 -13.95 3.35
CA ILE A 228 2.38 -14.87 4.49
C ILE A 228 1.47 -16.03 4.13
N ARG A 229 1.93 -17.27 4.35
CA ARG A 229 1.09 -18.47 4.24
C ARG A 229 0.71 -18.96 5.62
N LEU A 230 -0.59 -19.11 5.84
CA LEU A 230 -1.14 -19.83 6.99
C LEU A 230 -1.36 -21.27 6.57
N MET A 231 -0.45 -22.16 6.93
CA MET A 231 -0.57 -23.59 6.65
C MET A 231 -1.55 -24.20 7.65
N THR A 232 -2.46 -25.05 7.19
CA THR A 232 -3.56 -25.62 7.98
C THR A 232 -3.68 -27.11 7.73
N HIS A 233 -4.05 -27.88 8.75
CA HIS A 233 -4.41 -29.29 8.59
C HIS A 233 -5.92 -29.49 8.35
N SER A 234 -6.74 -28.48 8.64
CA SER A 234 -8.15 -28.49 8.29
C SER A 234 -8.34 -27.97 6.88
N SER A 235 -9.23 -28.61 6.10
CA SER A 235 -9.59 -28.14 4.77
C SER A 235 -10.12 -26.70 4.82
N VAL A 236 -9.46 -25.79 4.12
CA VAL A 236 -9.92 -24.40 3.99
C VAL A 236 -11.33 -24.40 3.34
N PRO A 237 -12.32 -23.67 3.87
CA PRO A 237 -13.62 -23.56 3.22
C PRO A 237 -13.49 -23.12 1.75
N GLN A 238 -14.19 -23.81 0.84
CA GLN A 238 -14.21 -23.41 -0.57
C GLN A 238 -14.91 -22.05 -0.76
N GLU A 239 -15.90 -21.78 0.08
CA GLU A 239 -16.54 -20.48 0.17
C GLU A 239 -15.56 -19.44 0.72
N GLY A 240 -15.26 -18.42 -0.08
CA GLY A 240 -14.31 -17.37 0.34
C GLY A 240 -12.84 -17.61 -0.03
N ARG A 241 -12.57 -18.72 -0.71
CA ARG A 241 -11.25 -19.01 -1.28
C ARG A 241 -10.91 -18.10 -2.47
N PHE A 242 -9.70 -17.55 -2.49
CA PHE A 242 -9.13 -16.95 -3.69
C PHE A 242 -8.48 -18.04 -4.56
N ARG A 243 -8.31 -17.75 -5.85
CA ARG A 243 -7.67 -18.69 -6.81
C ARG A 243 -6.26 -19.15 -6.43
N TRP A 244 -5.59 -18.43 -5.54
CA TRP A 244 -4.23 -18.73 -5.10
C TRP A 244 -4.17 -19.44 -3.74
N ASP A 245 -5.29 -19.64 -3.07
CA ASP A 245 -5.33 -20.47 -1.87
C ASP A 245 -5.53 -21.95 -2.25
N THR A 246 -5.13 -22.85 -1.36
CA THR A 246 -5.28 -24.29 -1.52
C THR A 246 -6.04 -24.88 -0.34
N ASP A 247 -6.22 -26.21 -0.33
CA ASP A 247 -6.81 -26.91 0.80
C ASP A 247 -5.92 -26.86 2.04
N ASP A 248 -4.61 -26.75 1.83
CA ASP A 248 -3.58 -26.83 2.88
C ASP A 248 -3.10 -25.47 3.37
N TYR A 249 -3.38 -24.38 2.65
CA TYR A 249 -2.96 -23.06 3.07
C TYR A 249 -3.84 -21.91 2.57
N VAL A 250 -3.82 -20.83 3.34
CA VAL A 250 -4.39 -19.53 2.97
C VAL A 250 -3.28 -18.51 2.78
N GLU A 251 -3.27 -17.83 1.63
CA GLU A 251 -2.29 -16.79 1.35
C GLU A 251 -2.80 -15.42 1.80
N LEU A 252 -1.90 -14.66 2.45
CA LEU A 252 -2.10 -13.29 2.88
C LEU A 252 -1.12 -12.38 2.13
N PRO A 253 -1.60 -11.61 1.11
CA PRO A 253 -0.75 -10.64 0.42
C PRO A 253 -0.53 -9.40 1.28
N VAL A 254 0.51 -9.45 2.11
CA VAL A 254 0.81 -8.40 3.10
C VAL A 254 1.11 -7.04 2.48
N GLY A 255 1.60 -6.99 1.24
CA GLY A 255 1.75 -5.74 0.49
C GLY A 255 0.43 -5.00 0.22
N ALA A 256 -0.71 -5.70 0.31
CA ALA A 256 -2.05 -5.16 0.13
C ALA A 256 -2.76 -4.84 1.45
N MET A 257 -2.11 -5.01 2.60
CA MET A 257 -2.63 -4.70 3.93
C MET A 257 -2.06 -3.38 4.46
N ALA A 258 -2.68 -2.77 5.48
CA ALA A 258 -2.30 -1.45 5.95
C ALA A 258 -1.19 -1.42 7.02
N VAL A 259 -0.36 -2.45 7.10
CA VAL A 259 0.68 -2.62 8.14
C VAL A 259 2.00 -3.04 7.50
N GLU A 260 3.10 -2.82 8.21
CA GLU A 260 4.42 -3.28 7.78
C GLU A 260 4.48 -4.83 7.73
N PRO A 261 4.91 -5.44 6.62
CA PRO A 261 4.92 -6.90 6.43
C PRO A 261 5.61 -7.71 7.54
N ASN A 262 6.80 -7.30 7.97
CA ASN A 262 7.57 -8.04 8.98
C ASN A 262 6.92 -7.92 10.37
N ALA A 263 6.34 -6.76 10.70
CA ALA A 263 5.57 -6.58 11.92
C ALA A 263 4.34 -7.50 11.95
N LEU A 264 3.60 -7.61 10.84
CA LEU A 264 2.47 -8.54 10.74
C LEU A 264 2.91 -10.00 10.92
N LEU A 265 3.96 -10.41 10.22
CA LEU A 265 4.52 -11.75 10.32
C LEU A 265 4.95 -12.09 11.75
N SER A 266 5.64 -11.15 12.41
CA SER A 266 6.10 -11.33 13.79
C SER A 266 4.93 -11.49 14.76
N VAL A 267 3.89 -10.67 14.62
CA VAL A 267 2.67 -10.78 15.44
C VAL A 267 1.97 -12.13 15.19
N LEU A 268 1.80 -12.54 13.93
CA LEU A 268 1.15 -13.81 13.61
C LEU A 268 1.91 -15.02 14.18
N ARG A 269 3.24 -15.02 14.08
CA ARG A 269 4.09 -16.08 14.67
C ARG A 269 4.00 -16.12 16.19
N GLU A 270 4.05 -14.98 16.84
CA GLU A 270 3.94 -14.90 18.31
C GLU A 270 2.53 -15.31 18.80
N MET A 271 1.48 -14.94 18.07
CA MET A 271 0.12 -15.38 18.35
C MET A 271 -0.06 -16.89 18.12
N HIS A 272 0.64 -17.49 17.16
CA HIS A 272 0.58 -18.93 16.91
C HIS A 272 1.21 -19.76 18.03
N GLN A 273 2.21 -19.22 18.75
CA GLN A 273 2.95 -19.97 19.79
C GLN A 273 2.08 -20.45 20.97
N SER A 274 1.18 -19.62 21.49
CA SER A 274 0.32 -20.01 22.62
C SER A 274 -0.91 -19.12 22.79
N GLU A 275 -1.96 -19.66 23.41
CA GLU A 275 -3.16 -18.88 23.75
C GLU A 275 -2.89 -17.75 24.74
N ALA A 276 -2.02 -17.98 25.74
CA ALA A 276 -1.63 -16.95 26.69
C ALA A 276 -0.98 -15.75 25.97
N ARG A 277 -0.11 -16.03 24.99
CA ARG A 277 0.52 -14.99 24.18
C ARG A 277 -0.47 -14.26 23.29
N ARG A 278 -1.47 -14.95 22.73
CA ARG A 278 -2.58 -14.31 21.99
C ARG A 278 -3.31 -13.30 22.86
N ARG A 279 -3.70 -13.69 24.08
CA ARG A 279 -4.41 -12.81 25.02
C ARG A 279 -3.57 -11.61 25.43
N GLU A 280 -2.29 -11.82 25.71
CA GLU A 280 -1.35 -10.74 26.03
C GLU A 280 -1.24 -9.73 24.87
N LEU A 281 -1.02 -10.19 23.64
CA LEU A 281 -0.86 -9.33 22.47
C LEU A 281 -2.14 -8.57 22.11
N LEU A 282 -3.31 -9.22 22.24
CA LEU A 282 -4.61 -8.60 21.98
C LEU A 282 -5.01 -7.58 23.05
N SER A 283 -4.42 -7.63 24.25
CA SER A 283 -4.62 -6.61 25.29
C SER A 283 -3.93 -5.28 24.96
N LEU A 284 -2.92 -5.31 24.09
CA LEU A 284 -2.17 -4.12 23.68
C LEU A 284 -2.96 -3.27 22.71
N SER A 285 -2.63 -1.99 22.65
CA SER A 285 -3.19 -1.13 21.61
C SER A 285 -2.77 -1.65 20.23
N PRO A 286 -3.68 -1.72 19.23
CA PRO A 286 -3.34 -2.15 17.87
C PRO A 286 -2.18 -1.36 17.26
N ARG A 287 -2.03 -0.09 17.68
CA ARG A 287 -0.94 0.75 17.22
C ARG A 287 0.40 0.28 17.76
N THR A 288 0.46 -0.07 19.04
CA THR A 288 1.69 -0.59 19.65
C THR A 288 2.03 -1.96 19.05
N LEU A 289 1.03 -2.83 18.90
CA LEU A 289 1.19 -4.20 18.40
C LEU A 289 1.82 -4.25 17.00
N PHE A 290 1.40 -3.37 16.10
CA PHE A 290 1.87 -3.31 14.70
C PHE A 290 2.86 -2.17 14.44
N SER A 291 3.53 -1.66 15.48
CA SER A 291 4.56 -0.63 15.32
C SER A 291 5.82 -1.22 14.68
N PRO A 292 6.20 -0.80 13.46
CA PRO A 292 7.45 -1.25 12.88
C PRO A 292 8.64 -0.61 13.62
N PRO A 293 9.82 -1.24 13.58
CA PRO A 293 11.02 -0.64 14.14
C PRO A 293 11.36 0.70 13.45
N PRO A 294 12.17 1.54 14.12
CA PRO A 294 12.62 2.81 13.56
C PRO A 294 13.20 2.65 12.14
N LEU A 295 12.87 3.58 11.24
CA LEU A 295 13.30 3.52 9.83
C LEU A 295 14.81 3.30 9.67
N ARG A 296 15.63 3.91 10.54
CA ARG A 296 17.07 3.73 10.52
C ARG A 296 17.48 2.25 10.64
N LYS A 297 16.82 1.46 11.49
CA LYS A 297 17.14 0.03 11.60
C LYS A 297 16.77 -0.74 10.33
N ARG A 298 15.67 -0.36 9.68
CA ARG A 298 15.17 -1.01 8.46
C ARG A 298 15.99 -0.67 7.21
N LEU A 299 16.42 0.59 7.06
CA LEU A 299 17.16 1.03 5.87
C LEU A 299 18.60 0.50 5.82
N TRP A 300 19.24 0.37 6.99
CA TRP A 300 20.65 0.04 7.11
C TRP A 300 20.91 -1.42 7.54
N GLY A 301 19.87 -2.17 7.91
CA GLY A 301 19.95 -3.55 8.39
C GLY A 301 20.63 -3.69 9.76
N PRO A 302 20.71 -4.91 10.32
CA PRO A 302 21.54 -5.19 11.48
C PRO A 302 23.00 -4.88 11.13
N LYS A 303 23.63 -4.03 11.92
CA LYS A 303 25.09 -3.86 11.87
C LYS A 303 25.68 -5.14 12.44
N GLY A 304 26.38 -5.90 11.60
CA GLY A 304 27.23 -7.01 12.05
C GLY A 304 28.35 -6.52 12.95
#